data_AF-E8Z750-F1
#
_entry.id   AF-E8Z750-F1
#
_cell.length_a   1.000
_cell.length_b   1.000
_cell.length_c   1.000
_cell.angle_alpha   90.00
_cell.angle_beta   90.00
_cell.angle_gamma   90.00
#
_symmetry.space_group_name_H-M   'P 1'
#
loop_
_entity.id
_entity.type
_entity.pdbx_description
1 polymer ?
#
loop_
_entity_poly.entity_id
_entity_poly.type
_entity_poly.pdbx_seq_one_letter_code
_entity_poly.pdbx_strand_id
1 'polypeptide(L)'
;RFDVVRESTSHLSAEEEARILKQTPLTSGTEPLPKIAFTRRARRLEQWRAFLALVIFQLIGVPGILRDITVFLHPWKGLQPYAAFKADGARAYLLGFPHGSLYKIENRPRHEMRYSLAFCMTCVLTYLKVRVRYPLLRDVNDSYTSLG
;
A
#
# COMPACT_ATOMS: atom_id res chain seq x y z
N ARG A 1 23.50 0.71 21.52
CA ARG A 1 24.33 1.69 22.26
C ARG A 1 24.51 2.89 21.32
N PHE A 2 23.51 3.77 21.32
CA PHE A 2 23.55 5.04 20.58
C PHE A 2 23.56 6.11 21.67
N ASP A 3 24.77 6.49 22.04
CA ASP A 3 24.99 7.57 22.98
C ASP A 3 24.65 8.89 22.27
N VAL A 4 23.62 9.55 22.80
CA VAL A 4 23.66 10.95 23.19
C VAL A 4 24.43 11.86 22.22
N VAL A 5 23.74 12.35 21.19
CA VAL A 5 24.02 13.67 20.60
C VAL A 5 22.84 14.56 20.99
N ARG A 6 22.81 14.92 22.28
CA ARG A 6 21.82 15.81 22.88
C ARG A 6 22.52 16.80 23.80
N GLU A 7 23.60 17.39 23.31
CA GLU A 7 24.35 18.45 23.99
C GLU A 7 24.79 19.47 22.93
N SER A 8 24.01 20.55 22.77
CA SER A 8 24.47 21.90 22.36
C SER A 8 23.30 22.82 21.94
N THR A 9 22.19 22.84 22.69
CA THR A 9 21.12 23.84 22.51
C THR A 9 20.65 24.44 23.84
N SER A 10 21.56 24.65 24.79
CA SER A 10 21.24 25.28 26.09
C SER A 10 21.74 26.72 26.24
N HIS A 11 22.24 27.36 25.17
CA HIS A 11 22.71 28.76 25.24
C HIS A 11 22.27 29.63 24.04
N LEU A 12 21.21 29.25 23.34
CA LEU A 12 20.47 30.22 22.52
C LEU A 12 19.59 31.01 23.47
N SER A 13 20.00 32.26 23.72
CA SER A 13 19.29 33.23 24.55
C SER A 13 17.82 33.26 24.15
N ALA A 14 16.91 33.33 25.13
CA ALA A 14 15.47 33.49 24.88
C ALA A 14 15.16 34.68 23.93
N GLU A 15 16.09 35.64 23.79
CA GLU A 15 16.01 36.71 22.81
C GLU A 15 16.27 36.28 21.35
N GLU A 16 17.12 35.27 21.10
CA GLU A 16 17.37 34.75 19.75
C GLU A 16 16.19 33.91 19.25
N GLU A 17 15.55 33.12 20.11
CA GLU A 17 14.30 32.44 19.74
C GLU A 17 13.18 33.44 19.43
N ALA A 18 13.08 34.54 20.20
CA ALA A 18 12.13 35.61 19.94
C ALA A 18 12.42 36.41 18.65
N ARG A 19 13.68 36.51 18.21
CA ARG A 19 14.05 37.12 16.93
C ARG A 19 13.75 36.19 15.75
N ILE A 20 14.01 34.89 15.87
CA ILE A 20 13.70 33.90 14.84
C ILE A 20 12.18 33.80 14.62
N LEU A 21 11.38 33.88 15.69
CA LEU A 21 9.91 33.92 15.63
C LEU A 21 9.35 35.20 15.00
N LYS A 22 10.09 36.33 15.03
CA LYS A 22 9.67 37.60 14.40
C LYS A 22 10.08 37.72 12.94
N GLN A 23 11.06 36.95 12.48
CA GLN A 23 11.60 37.01 11.11
C GLN A 23 11.05 35.94 10.17
N THR A 24 10.27 34.98 10.66
CA THR A 24 9.42 34.19 9.78
C THR A 24 8.16 35.01 9.54
N PRO A 25 8.03 35.73 8.39
CA PRO A 25 6.71 36.19 8.00
C PRO A 25 5.84 34.94 7.97
N LEU A 26 4.80 34.91 8.82
CA LEU A 26 3.67 34.02 8.62
C LEU A 26 3.09 34.40 7.25
N THR A 27 3.69 33.86 6.20
CA THR A 27 3.04 33.70 4.92
C THR A 27 1.94 32.67 5.19
N SER A 28 0.85 33.19 5.76
CA SER A 28 -0.52 32.67 5.64
C SER A 28 -0.96 32.73 4.17
N GLY A 29 -0.05 32.38 3.26
CA GLY A 29 -0.27 32.11 1.86
C GLY A 29 -0.95 30.77 1.76
N THR A 30 -2.22 30.74 2.18
CA THR A 30 -3.22 29.99 1.44
C THR A 30 -3.31 30.62 0.06
N GLU A 31 -2.29 30.41 -0.77
CA GLU A 31 -2.46 30.43 -2.22
C GLU A 31 -3.63 29.48 -2.48
N PRO A 32 -4.80 29.97 -2.92
CA PRO A 32 -5.93 29.11 -3.16
C PRO A 32 -5.50 28.12 -4.21
N LEU A 33 -5.33 26.86 -3.79
CA LEU A 33 -5.00 25.76 -4.69
C LEU A 33 -5.89 25.91 -5.93
N PRO A 34 -5.29 25.84 -7.13
CA PRO A 34 -6.03 26.04 -8.37
C PRO A 34 -7.28 25.17 -8.27
N LYS A 35 -8.45 25.80 -8.31
CA LYS A 35 -9.72 25.10 -8.31
C LYS A 35 -9.72 24.29 -9.58
N ILE A 36 -9.24 23.04 -9.50
CA ILE A 36 -9.36 22.07 -10.57
C ILE A 36 -10.86 21.90 -10.71
N ALA A 37 -11.44 22.67 -11.63
CA ALA A 37 -12.85 22.63 -11.95
C ALA A 37 -13.09 21.27 -12.61
N PHE A 38 -13.20 20.24 -11.78
CA PHE A 38 -13.41 18.88 -12.19
C PHE A 38 -14.79 18.84 -12.81
N THR A 39 -14.83 18.93 -14.13
CA THR A 39 -16.08 19.07 -14.87
C THR A 39 -16.96 17.87 -14.53
N ARG A 40 -18.22 18.11 -14.11
CA ARG A 40 -19.21 17.07 -13.79
C ARG A 40 -19.33 15.99 -14.89
N ARG A 41 -18.95 16.32 -16.12
CA ARG A 41 -18.96 15.45 -17.30
C ARG A 41 -17.88 14.35 -17.23
N ALA A 42 -16.66 14.68 -16.80
CA ALA A 42 -15.58 13.69 -16.64
C ALA A 42 -15.95 12.63 -15.61
N ARG A 43 -16.60 13.05 -14.51
CA ARG A 43 -17.06 12.15 -13.45
C ARG A 43 -18.10 11.13 -13.91
N ARG A 44 -19.02 11.50 -14.82
CA ARG A 44 -19.99 10.53 -15.36
C ARG A 44 -19.30 9.46 -16.19
N LEU A 45 -18.34 9.85 -17.04
CA LEU A 45 -17.60 8.90 -17.87
C LEU A 45 -16.79 7.91 -17.01
N GLU A 46 -16.14 8.38 -15.95
CA GLU A 46 -15.43 7.50 -15.02
C GLU A 46 -16.37 6.55 -14.27
N GLN A 47 -17.53 7.03 -13.80
CA GLN A 47 -18.54 6.19 -13.16
C GLN A 47 -19.07 5.11 -14.10
N TRP A 48 -19.33 5.47 -15.36
CA TRP A 48 -19.76 4.52 -16.39
C TRP A 48 -18.68 3.49 -16.72
N ARG A 49 -17.42 3.89 -16.84
CA ARG A 49 -16.30 2.97 -17.07
C ARG A 49 -16.11 2.00 -15.91
N ALA A 50 -16.20 2.48 -14.68
CA ALA A 50 -16.12 1.65 -13.48
C ALA A 50 -17.30 0.66 -13.39
N PHE A 51 -18.51 1.11 -13.74
CA PHE A 51 -19.68 0.25 -13.82
C PHE A 51 -19.53 -0.83 -14.89
N LEU A 52 -19.07 -0.47 -16.09
CA LEU A 52 -18.83 -1.42 -17.18
C LEU A 52 -17.78 -2.48 -16.80
N ALA A 53 -16.69 -2.06 -16.15
CA ALA A 53 -15.66 -2.98 -15.68
C ALA A 53 -16.22 -3.98 -14.64
N LEU A 54 -17.08 -3.51 -13.71
CA LEU A 54 -17.75 -4.39 -12.76
C LEU A 54 -18.70 -5.37 -13.45
N VAL A 55 -19.48 -4.93 -14.43
CA VAL A 55 -20.38 -5.80 -15.21
C VAL A 55 -19.59 -6.88 -15.95
N ILE A 56 -18.48 -6.51 -16.60
CA ILE A 56 -17.60 -7.46 -17.30
C ILE A 56 -17.01 -8.48 -16.31
N PHE A 57 -16.54 -8.05 -15.12
CA PHE A 57 -16.06 -8.97 -14.10
C PHE A 57 -17.16 -9.89 -13.54
N GLN A 58 -18.42 -9.44 -13.49
CA GLN A 58 -19.55 -10.28 -13.10
C GLN A 58 -19.82 -11.37 -14.14
N LEU A 59 -19.81 -11.00 -15.43
CA LEU A 59 -20.10 -11.91 -16.54
C LEU A 59 -19.00 -12.97 -16.74
N ILE A 60 -17.74 -12.62 -16.46
CA ILE A 60 -16.60 -13.54 -16.54
C ILE A 60 -16.55 -14.50 -15.33
N GLY A 61 -17.44 -14.33 -14.34
CA GLY A 61 -17.48 -15.20 -13.16
C GLY A 61 -16.24 -15.04 -12.28
N VAL A 62 -15.63 -13.85 -12.29
CA VAL A 62 -14.45 -13.56 -11.49
C VAL A 62 -14.83 -13.64 -10.00
N PRO A 63 -14.22 -14.54 -9.20
CA PRO A 63 -14.53 -14.69 -7.78
C PRO A 63 -14.47 -13.34 -7.07
N GLY A 64 -15.40 -13.06 -6.13
CA GLY A 64 -15.46 -11.78 -5.42
C GLY A 64 -14.12 -11.35 -4.78
N ILE A 65 -13.29 -12.32 -4.42
CA ILE A 65 -11.91 -12.14 -3.93
C ILE A 65 -11.02 -11.37 -4.92
N LEU A 66 -11.22 -11.53 -6.23
CA LEU A 66 -10.46 -10.85 -7.28
C LEU A 66 -10.91 -9.39 -7.50
N ARG A 67 -12.15 -9.04 -7.11
CA ARG A 67 -12.60 -7.63 -7.07
C ARG A 67 -11.96 -6.88 -5.91
N ASP A 68 -11.97 -7.48 -4.73
CA ASP A 68 -11.33 -6.90 -3.54
C ASP A 68 -9.81 -6.96 -3.61
N ILE A 69 -9.27 -7.80 -4.49
CA ILE A 69 -7.85 -7.81 -4.82
C ILE A 69 -7.37 -6.44 -5.26
N THR A 70 -8.10 -5.64 -6.04
CA THR A 70 -7.59 -4.27 -6.36
C THR A 70 -7.42 -3.36 -5.12
N VAL A 71 -8.12 -3.66 -4.02
CA VAL A 71 -7.94 -3.01 -2.71
C VAL A 71 -6.80 -3.65 -1.91
N PHE A 72 -6.67 -4.98 -1.98
CA PHE A 72 -5.61 -5.76 -1.31
C PHE A 72 -4.24 -5.77 -2.04
N LEU A 73 -4.22 -5.58 -3.35
CA LEU A 73 -3.08 -5.56 -4.28
C LEU A 73 -2.69 -4.14 -4.65
N HIS A 74 -3.13 -3.10 -3.93
CA HIS A 74 -2.44 -1.83 -4.05
C HIS A 74 -0.99 -2.08 -3.59
N PRO A 75 0.01 -2.20 -4.49
CA PRO A 75 1.26 -2.90 -4.19
C PRO A 75 2.09 -2.18 -3.12
N TRP A 76 1.79 -0.89 -2.95
CA TRP A 76 2.41 0.00 -1.99
C TRP A 76 1.74 0.04 -0.61
N LYS A 77 0.63 -0.70 -0.43
CA LYS A 77 -0.20 -0.63 0.77
C LYS A 77 0.08 -1.89 1.62
N GLY A 78 1.22 -1.89 2.31
CA GLY A 78 1.55 -2.92 3.29
C GLY A 78 0.59 -2.93 4.49
N LEU A 79 1.06 -3.44 5.63
CA LEU A 79 0.40 -3.48 6.96
C LEU A 79 -0.02 -2.11 7.53
N GLN A 80 -0.04 -1.05 6.73
CA GLN A 80 -0.35 0.29 7.20
C GLN A 80 -1.83 0.45 7.56
N PRO A 81 -2.12 0.99 8.76
CA PRO A 81 -3.48 1.40 9.09
C PRO A 81 -3.91 2.50 8.11
N TYR A 82 -5.06 2.30 7.46
CA TYR A 82 -5.64 3.29 6.57
C TYR A 82 -7.05 3.64 7.03
N ALA A 83 -7.39 4.91 6.89
CA ALA A 83 -8.76 5.37 6.98
C ALA A 83 -9.27 5.58 5.56
N ALA A 84 -10.41 4.98 5.21
CA ALA A 84 -11.10 5.27 3.97
C ALA A 84 -12.34 6.10 4.28
N PHE A 85 -12.52 7.20 3.57
CA PHE A 85 -13.73 8.00 3.64
C PHE A 85 -14.31 8.18 2.23
N LYS A 86 -15.63 8.03 2.13
CA LYS A 86 -16.37 8.19 0.87
C LYS A 86 -17.36 9.33 1.05
N ALA A 87 -17.16 10.42 0.33
CA ALA A 87 -18.11 11.53 0.25
C ALA A 87 -18.32 11.91 -1.21
N ASP A 88 -19.56 12.29 -1.53
CA ASP A 88 -19.96 12.78 -2.84
C ASP A 88 -19.38 11.94 -3.99
N GLY A 89 -19.49 10.61 -3.91
CA GLY A 89 -19.00 9.68 -4.94
C GLY A 89 -17.50 9.68 -5.21
N ALA A 90 -16.70 10.43 -4.44
CA ALA A 90 -15.25 10.28 -4.37
C ALA A 90 -14.87 9.35 -3.22
N ARG A 91 -13.75 8.64 -3.36
CA ARG A 91 -13.14 7.84 -2.29
C ARG A 91 -11.79 8.46 -1.96
N ALA A 92 -11.63 8.93 -0.73
CA ALA A 92 -10.37 9.38 -0.19
C ALA A 92 -9.81 8.30 0.74
N TYR A 93 -8.49 8.14 0.72
CA TYR A 93 -7.77 7.25 1.62
C TYR A 93 -6.75 8.09 2.36
N LEU A 94 -6.86 8.15 3.69
CA LEU A 94 -5.79 8.65 4.53
C LEU A 94 -4.85 7.49 4.85
N LEU A 95 -3.59 7.62 4.44
CA LEU A 95 -2.51 6.76 4.90
C LEU A 95 -1.70 7.49 5.97
N GLY A 96 -1.62 6.87 7.14
CA GLY A 96 -0.77 7.33 8.23
C GLY A 96 0.26 6.26 8.59
N PHE A 97 1.45 6.67 9.00
CA PHE A 97 2.37 5.78 9.69
C PHE A 97 2.15 5.94 11.20
N PRO A 98 1.93 4.86 11.96
CA PRO A 98 1.75 4.97 13.41
C PRO A 98 3.01 5.53 14.09
N HIS A 99 4.19 5.27 13.52
CA HIS A 99 5.48 5.77 14.00
C HIS A 99 6.39 6.21 12.85
N GLY A 100 7.22 7.23 13.08
CA GLY A 100 8.19 7.73 12.09
C GLY A 100 9.28 6.72 11.73
N SER A 101 9.55 5.74 12.59
CA SER A 101 10.45 4.60 12.28
C SER A 101 9.90 3.74 11.15
N LEU A 102 8.58 3.51 11.13
CA LEU A 102 7.90 2.70 10.12
C LEU A 102 7.91 3.41 8.76
N TYR A 103 7.73 4.74 8.76
CA TYR A 103 7.95 5.58 7.57
C TYR A 103 9.37 5.43 7.02
N LYS A 104 10.39 5.51 7.88
CA LYS A 104 11.79 5.37 7.46
C LYS A 104 12.13 3.96 6.94
N ILE A 105 11.48 2.91 7.45
CA ILE A 105 11.65 1.54 6.96
C ILE A 105 10.97 1.38 5.60
N GLU A 106 9.74 1.90 5.46
CA GLU A 106 8.95 1.82 4.23
C GLU A 106 9.56 2.66 3.11
N ASN A 107 10.16 3.81 3.42
CA ASN A 107 10.69 4.73 2.42
C ASN A 107 12.20 4.57 2.16
N ARG A 108 12.81 3.44 2.57
CA ARG A 108 14.22 3.15 2.27
C ARG A 108 14.37 2.67 0.81
N PRO A 109 15.33 3.19 0.04
CA PRO A 109 15.51 2.90 -1.40
C PRO A 109 16.08 1.48 -1.70
N ARG A 110 15.63 0.43 -1.03
CA ARG A 110 16.09 -0.96 -1.23
C ARG A 110 14.98 -2.02 -1.24
N HIS A 111 13.71 -1.61 -1.39
CA HIS A 111 12.60 -2.56 -1.44
C HIS A 111 12.64 -3.51 -2.64
N GLU A 112 13.36 -3.13 -3.69
CA GLU A 112 13.52 -3.98 -4.89
C GLU A 112 14.10 -5.36 -4.55
N MET A 113 15.03 -5.45 -3.60
CA MET A 113 15.60 -6.72 -3.16
C MET A 113 14.60 -7.63 -2.43
N ARG A 114 13.57 -7.06 -1.79
CA ARG A 114 12.55 -7.87 -1.09
C ARG A 114 11.70 -8.65 -2.07
N TYR A 115 11.39 -8.08 -3.23
CA TYR A 115 10.59 -8.76 -4.25
C TYR A 115 11.32 -9.99 -4.79
N SER A 116 12.60 -9.86 -5.10
CA SER A 116 13.42 -10.99 -5.56
C SER A 116 13.50 -12.10 -4.52
N LEU A 117 13.66 -11.76 -3.25
CA LEU A 117 13.73 -12.74 -2.17
C LEU A 117 12.39 -13.43 -1.92
N ALA A 118 11.27 -12.69 -1.93
CA ALA A 118 9.92 -13.25 -1.81
C ALA A 118 9.58 -14.16 -2.99
N PHE A 119 9.98 -13.77 -4.21
CA PHE A 119 9.82 -14.58 -5.40
C PHE A 119 10.61 -15.90 -5.29
N CYS A 120 11.89 -15.83 -4.94
CA CYS A 120 12.72 -17.02 -4.72
C CYS A 120 12.11 -17.96 -3.67
N MET A 121 11.65 -17.41 -2.55
CA MET A 121 11.01 -18.20 -1.48
C MET A 121 9.72 -18.87 -1.97
N THR A 122 8.91 -18.17 -2.77
CA THR A 122 7.68 -18.73 -3.37
C THR A 122 8.01 -19.87 -4.34
N CYS A 123 9.05 -19.72 -5.17
CA CYS A 123 9.53 -20.78 -6.06
C CYS A 123 9.98 -22.02 -5.27
N VAL A 124 10.76 -21.83 -4.20
CA VAL A 124 11.23 -22.93 -3.33
C VAL A 124 10.06 -23.67 -2.68
N LEU A 125 9.10 -22.94 -2.11
CA LEU A 125 7.92 -23.55 -1.50
C LEU A 125 7.04 -24.28 -2.51
N THR A 126 6.90 -23.73 -3.73
CA THR A 126 6.13 -24.36 -4.81
C THR A 126 6.81 -25.66 -5.25
N TYR A 127 8.12 -25.64 -5.43
CA TYR A 127 8.91 -26.83 -5.75
C TYR A 127 8.76 -27.93 -4.67
N LEU A 128 8.92 -27.56 -3.39
CA LEU A 128 8.71 -28.48 -2.26
C LEU A 128 7.31 -29.07 -2.24
N LYS A 129 6.27 -28.24 -2.43
CA LYS A 129 4.89 -28.70 -2.51
C LYS A 129 4.68 -29.71 -3.63
N VAL A 130 5.22 -29.45 -4.81
CA VAL A 130 5.15 -30.38 -5.95
C VAL A 130 5.86 -31.68 -5.60
N ARG A 131 7.07 -31.61 -5.05
CA ARG A 131 7.86 -32.81 -4.76
C ARG A 131 7.28 -33.68 -3.64
N VAL A 132 6.62 -33.07 -2.66
CA VAL A 132 5.92 -33.78 -1.58
C VAL A 132 4.57 -34.33 -2.07
N ARG A 133 3.84 -33.60 -2.92
CA ARG A 133 2.50 -34.02 -3.38
C ARG A 133 2.52 -35.09 -4.48
N TYR A 134 3.55 -35.10 -5.33
CA TYR A 134 3.70 -36.08 -6.41
C TYR A 134 3.73 -37.55 -5.95
N PRO A 135 4.53 -37.96 -4.95
CA PRO A 135 4.56 -39.37 -4.51
C PRO A 135 3.23 -39.80 -3.90
N LEU A 136 2.57 -38.92 -3.15
CA LEU A 136 1.25 -39.22 -2.56
C LEU A 136 0.20 -39.52 -3.64
N LEU A 137 0.21 -38.78 -4.75
CA LEU A 137 -0.70 -39.02 -5.87
C LEU A 137 -0.37 -40.31 -6.64
N ARG A 138 0.91 -40.69 -6.68
CA ARG A 138 1.34 -41.95 -7.32
C ARG A 138 0.82 -43.17 -6.56
N ASP A 139 0.97 -43.18 -5.24
CA ASP A 139 0.53 -44.31 -4.40
C ASP A 139 -1.01 -44.50 -4.47
N VAL A 140 -1.75 -43.40 -4.54
CA VAL A 140 -3.21 -43.42 -4.71
C VAL A 140 -3.59 -43.98 -6.08
N ASN A 141 -2.90 -43.59 -7.16
CA ASN A 141 -3.20 -44.07 -8.50
C ASN A 141 -2.89 -45.57 -8.65
N ASP A 142 -1.77 -46.04 -8.10
CA ASP A 142 -1.39 -47.45 -8.14
C ASP A 142 -2.44 -48.34 -7.42
N SER A 143 -3.03 -47.84 -6.33
CA SER A 143 -4.11 -48.53 -5.61
C SER A 143 -5.36 -48.77 -6.47
N TYR A 144 -5.80 -47.78 -7.26
CA TYR A 144 -6.97 -47.94 -8.14
C TYR A 144 -6.73 -48.94 -9.27
N THR A 145 -5.51 -49.00 -9.77
CA THR A 145 -5.14 -49.91 -10.88
C THR A 145 -5.13 -51.38 -10.46
N SER A 146 -4.97 -51.67 -9.16
CA SER A 146 -4.94 -53.05 -8.62
C SER A 146 -6.32 -53.67 -8.34
N LEU A 147 -7.38 -52.86 -8.39
CA LEU A 147 -8.75 -53.26 -8.05
C LEU A 147 -9.65 -53.53 -9.27
N GLY A 148 -9.17 -53.24 -10.49
CA GLY A 148 -9.88 -53.50 -11.76
C GLY A 148 -9.24 -54.64 -12.52
#